data_AF-A0AAJ2GFS3-F1
#
_entry.id   AF-A0AAJ2GFS3-F1
#
_cell.length_a   1.000
_cell.length_b   1.000
_cell.length_c   1.000
_cell.angle_alpha   90.00
_cell.angle_beta   90.00
_cell.angle_gamma   90.00
#
_symmetry.space_group_name_H-M   'P 1'
#
loop_
_entity.id
_entity.type
_entity.pdbx_description
1 polymer ?
#
loop_
_entity_poly.entity_id
_entity_poly.type
_entity_poly.pdbx_seq_one_letter_code
_entity_poly.pdbx_strand_id
1 'polypeptide(L)'
;MFHQSGGCCDGSQPMCFQKGEFRVSESDVLLGEIAGCEFFMSRDQFEYWQHTQLTIDVVPGRGASFSLEIPLGVRFITRSRLYTPEEASNLTAVNV
;
A
#
# COMPACT_ATOMS: atom_id res chain seq x y z
N MET A 1 6.95 5.81 -5.67
CA MET A 1 5.89 4.80 -5.81
C MET A 1 5.78 4.04 -4.50
N PHE A 2 4.60 3.51 -4.19
CA PHE A 2 4.38 2.68 -3.03
C PHE A 2 4.09 1.24 -3.44
N HIS A 3 4.56 0.30 -2.63
CA HIS A 3 4.13 -1.10 -2.71
C HIS A 3 3.73 -1.60 -1.32
N GLN A 4 2.51 -2.13 -1.22
CA GLN A 4 2.03 -2.76 -0.01
C GLN A 4 2.63 -4.16 0.11
N SER A 5 3.58 -4.29 1.04
CA SER A 5 4.18 -5.58 1.33
C SER A 5 3.20 -6.47 2.09
N GLY A 6 3.21 -7.77 1.74
CA GLY A 6 2.50 -8.83 2.45
C GLY A 6 3.52 -9.86 2.91
N GLY A 7 3.98 -9.80 4.16
CA GLY A 7 5.02 -10.74 4.59
C GLY A 7 5.54 -10.61 6.02
N CYS A 8 6.01 -11.76 6.53
CA CYS A 8 6.23 -12.17 7.92
C CYS A 8 7.31 -11.39 8.72
N CYS A 9 8.27 -10.70 8.08
CA CYS A 9 9.45 -10.16 8.76
C CYS A 9 9.36 -8.68 9.18
N ASP A 10 8.64 -7.84 8.44
CA ASP A 10 8.48 -6.39 8.72
C ASP A 10 7.02 -5.97 8.96
N GLY A 11 6.09 -6.94 8.94
CA GLY A 11 4.65 -6.69 8.96
C GLY A 11 4.14 -6.16 7.63
N SER A 12 2.82 -5.98 7.51
CA SER A 12 2.17 -5.43 6.31
C SER A 12 2.39 -3.91 6.20
N GLN A 13 3.65 -3.48 6.12
CA GLN A 13 4.00 -2.08 5.97
C GLN A 13 3.99 -1.66 4.49
N PRO A 14 3.44 -0.48 4.17
CA PRO A 14 3.58 0.11 2.86
C PRO A 14 5.01 0.65 2.72
N MET A 15 5.69 0.31 1.63
CA MET A 15 7.06 0.75 1.36
C MET A 15 7.05 1.78 0.22
N CYS A 16 7.84 2.85 0.36
CA CYS A 16 8.03 3.90 -0.64
C CYS A 16 9.37 3.73 -1.35
N PHE A 17 9.32 3.64 -2.69
CA PHE A 17 10.49 3.49 -3.57
C PHE A 17 10.57 4.63 -4.56
N GLN A 18 11.78 4.89 -5.10
CA GLN A 18 11.91 5.77 -6.25
C GLN A 18 11.16 5.16 -7.44
N LYS A 19 10.59 6.01 -8.30
CA LYS A 19 9.85 5.52 -9.47
C LYS A 19 10.76 4.66 -10.35
N GLY A 20 10.31 3.44 -10.62
CA GLY A 20 11.03 2.46 -11.45
C GLY A 20 12.06 1.59 -10.72
N GLU A 21 12.34 1.83 -9.43
CA GLU A 21 13.28 0.98 -8.67
C GLU A 21 12.66 -0.31 -8.16
N PHE A 22 11.36 -0.30 -7.86
CA PHE A 22 10.62 -1.52 -7.55
C PHE A 22 10.03 -2.10 -8.84
N ARG A 23 10.32 -3.37 -9.11
CA ARG A 23 9.82 -4.07 -10.29
C ARG A 23 8.41 -4.58 -10.04
N VAL A 24 7.42 -3.89 -10.61
CA VAL A 24 6.02 -4.33 -10.66
C VAL A 24 5.87 -5.44 -11.70
N SER A 25 5.09 -6.47 -11.39
CA SER A 25 4.77 -7.61 -12.25
C SER A 25 3.28 -7.66 -12.61
N GLU A 26 2.87 -8.61 -13.47
CA GLU A 26 1.46 -8.86 -13.79
C GLU A 26 0.65 -9.37 -12.59
N SER A 27 1.34 -9.81 -11.53
CA SER A 27 0.74 -10.21 -10.26
C SER A 27 0.55 -9.05 -9.29
N ASP A 28 0.92 -7.83 -9.68
CA ASP A 28 0.73 -6.62 -8.89
C ASP A 28 -0.40 -5.77 -9.48
N VAL A 29 -1.25 -5.26 -8.60
CA VAL A 29 -2.43 -4.48 -8.91
C VAL A 29 -2.15 -3.01 -8.58
N LEU A 30 -2.44 -2.10 -9.51
CA LEU A 30 -2.41 -0.66 -9.26
C LEU A 30 -3.72 -0.23 -8.60
N LEU A 31 -3.70 0.12 -7.31
CA LEU A 31 -4.90 0.51 -6.58
C LEU A 31 -5.27 1.99 -6.81
N GLY A 32 -4.28 2.81 -7.18
CA GLY A 32 -4.45 4.23 -7.41
C GLY A 32 -3.18 5.03 -7.12
N GLU A 33 -3.34 6.28 -6.70
CA GLU A 33 -2.23 7.18 -6.41
C GLU A 33 -2.38 7.86 -5.05
N ILE A 34 -1.26 8.09 -4.37
CA ILE A 34 -1.16 8.86 -3.13
C ILE A 34 -0.17 10.00 -3.38
N ALA A 35 -0.63 11.24 -3.32
CA ALA A 35 0.20 12.42 -3.59
C ALA A 35 1.01 12.34 -4.90
N GLY A 36 0.38 11.83 -5.98
CA GLY A 36 1.01 11.64 -7.29
C GLY A 36 1.98 10.46 -7.39
N CYS A 37 2.03 9.60 -6.36
CA CYS A 37 2.79 8.35 -6.36
C CYS A 37 1.85 7.16 -6.53
N GLU A 38 2.09 6.35 -7.56
CA GLU A 38 1.40 5.07 -7.79
C GLU A 38 1.50 4.15 -6.56
N PHE A 39 0.39 3.53 -6.18
CA PHE A 39 0.29 2.60 -5.05
C PHE A 39 -0.10 1.21 -5.55
N PHE A 40 0.80 0.25 -5.36
CA PHE A 40 0.65 -1.13 -5.80
C PHE A 40 0.45 -2.10 -4.63
N MET A 41 -0.17 -3.23 -4.90
CA MET A 41 -0.32 -4.36 -3.98
C MET A 41 -0.34 -5.66 -4.79
N SER A 42 0.16 -6.77 -4.23
CA SER A 42 0.02 -8.07 -4.91
C SER A 42 -1.46 -8.48 -5.04
N ARG A 43 -1.79 -9.23 -6.11
CA ARG A 43 -3.15 -9.72 -6.39
C ARG A 43 -3.76 -10.46 -5.20
N ASP A 44 -3.02 -11.38 -4.58
CA ASP A 44 -3.50 -12.16 -3.42
C ASP A 44 -3.83 -11.28 -2.22
N GLN A 45 -3.02 -10.24 -1.97
CA GLN A 45 -3.32 -9.27 -0.91
C GLN A 45 -4.52 -8.41 -1.27
N PHE A 46 -4.64 -8.00 -2.53
CA PHE A 46 -5.79 -7.23 -3.01
C PHE A 46 -7.08 -8.04 -2.83
N GLU A 47 -7.09 -9.32 -3.21
CA GLU A 47 -8.26 -10.19 -3.02
C GLU A 47 -8.71 -10.25 -1.57
N TYR A 48 -7.75 -10.28 -0.64
CA TYR A 48 -8.01 -10.28 0.79
C TYR A 48 -8.42 -8.90 1.33
N TRP A 49 -7.96 -7.78 0.75
CA TRP A 49 -8.18 -6.42 1.30
C TRP A 49 -9.17 -5.55 0.51
N GLN A 50 -9.66 -6.00 -0.64
CA GLN A 50 -10.54 -5.22 -1.53
C GLN A 50 -11.82 -4.69 -0.86
N HIS A 51 -12.24 -5.30 0.25
CA HIS A 51 -13.41 -4.89 1.04
C HIS A 51 -13.05 -3.94 2.20
N THR A 52 -11.82 -3.41 2.22
CA THR A 52 -11.32 -2.50 3.26
C THR A 52 -10.90 -1.16 2.70
N GLN A 53 -11.19 -0.08 3.44
CA GLN A 53 -10.54 1.20 3.23
C GLN A 53 -9.13 1.14 3.83
N LEU A 54 -8.13 1.44 3.01
CA LEU A 54 -6.74 1.55 3.42
C LEU A 54 -6.35 3.01 3.57
N THR A 55 -5.83 3.35 4.74
CA THR A 55 -5.23 4.66 5.01
C THR A 55 -3.74 4.48 5.23
N ILE A 56 -2.94 5.11 4.39
CA ILE A 56 -1.49 5.13 4.52
C ILE A 56 -1.11 6.36 5.35
N ASP A 57 -0.57 6.11 6.52
CA ASP A 57 -0.24 7.12 7.53
C ASP A 57 1.27 7.17 7.75
N VAL A 58 1.79 8.28 8.29
CA VAL A 58 3.20 8.48 8.58
C VAL A 58 3.41 8.72 10.07
N VAL A 59 4.26 7.92 10.70
CA VAL A 59 4.52 8.01 12.13
C VAL A 59 6.03 8.01 12.41
N PRO A 60 6.49 8.59 13.53
CA PRO A 60 7.88 8.45 13.97
C PRO A 60 8.26 6.98 14.14
N GLY A 61 9.45 6.60 13.69
CA GLY A 61 9.96 5.24 13.83
C GLY A 61 10.89 4.81 12.71
N ARG A 62 11.42 3.61 12.84
CA ARG A 62 12.24 2.99 11.79
C ARG A 62 11.32 2.44 10.68
N GLY A 63 11.48 2.93 9.46
CA GLY A 63 10.83 2.41 8.26
C GLY A 63 11.31 1.01 7.87
N ALA A 64 10.57 0.38 6.95
CA ALA A 64 10.97 -0.90 6.35
C ALA A 64 12.31 -0.76 5.63
N SER A 65 13.12 -1.82 5.62
CA SER A 65 14.57 -1.77 5.28
C SER A 65 14.92 -1.17 3.90
N PHE A 66 13.96 -1.06 2.99
CA PHE A 66 14.16 -0.55 1.62
C PHE A 66 13.36 0.72 1.30
N SER A 67 12.68 1.30 2.29
CA SER A 67 11.79 2.43 2.11
C SER A 67 12.55 3.78 2.14
N LEU A 68 12.17 4.73 1.29
CA LEU A 68 12.89 6.01 1.12
C LEU A 68 12.87 6.92 2.37
N GLU A 69 11.90 6.75 3.27
CA GLU A 69 11.74 7.58 4.45
C GLU A 69 12.61 7.17 5.64
N ILE A 70 13.34 6.04 5.56
CA ILE A 70 14.25 5.57 6.62
C ILE A 70 15.18 6.68 7.16
N PRO A 71 15.92 7.44 6.33
CA PRO A 71 16.81 8.50 6.83
C PRO A 71 16.07 9.68 7.45
N LEU A 72 14.76 9.78 7.29
CA LEU A 72 13.91 10.84 7.84
C LEU A 72 13.41 10.51 9.26
N GLY A 73 13.68 9.31 9.78
CA GLY A 73 13.28 8.90 11.14
C GLY A 73 11.77 8.67 11.29
N VAL A 74 11.06 8.50 10.17
CA VAL A 74 9.63 8.16 10.12
C VAL A 74 9.44 6.83 9.40
N ARG A 75 8.22 6.31 9.46
CA ARG A 75 7.79 5.12 8.71
C ARG A 75 6.36 5.28 8.25
N PHE A 76 6.03 4.64 7.13
CA PHE A 76 4.64 4.49 6.73
C PHE A 76 3.98 3.30 7.43
N ILE A 77 2.68 3.43 7.73
CA ILE A 77 1.85 2.34 8.24
C ILE A 77 0.53 2.29 7.47
N THR A 78 -0.03 1.10 7.33
CA THR A 78 -1.36 0.91 6.77
C THR A 78 -2.36 0.70 7.89
N ARG A 79 -3.38 1.56 7.96
CA ARG A 79 -4.57 1.38 8.78
C ARG A 79 -5.68 0.88 7.88
N SER A 80 -6.35 -0.17 8.30
CA SER A 80 -7.49 -0.72 7.56
C SER A 80 -8.77 -0.66 8.39
N ARG A 81 -9.89 -0.44 7.70
CA ARG A 81 -11.23 -0.68 8.24
C ARG A 81 -12.11 -1.24 7.14
N LEU A 82 -13.16 -1.96 7.51
CA LEU A 82 -14.18 -2.37 6.54
C LEU A 82 -14.87 -1.14 5.95
N TYR A 83 -15.21 -1.23 4.66
CA TYR A 83 -16.15 -0.27 4.07
C TYR A 83 -17.52 -0.41 4.74
N THR A 84 -18.21 0.72 4.88
CA THR A 84 -19.65 0.72 5.14
C THR A 84 -20.41 0.19 3.92
N PRO A 85 -21.66 -0.28 4.07
CA PRO A 85 -22.47 -0.70 2.93
C PRO A 85 -22.62 0.39 1.86
N GLU A 86 -22.78 1.65 2.27
CA GLU A 86 -22.85 2.79 1.36
C GLU A 86 -21.53 2.99 0.59
N GLU A 87 -20.39 2.95 1.26
CA GLU A 87 -19.07 3.07 0.61
C GLU A 87 -18.80 1.92 -0.36
N ALA A 88 -19.12 0.69 0.05
CA ALA A 88 -18.95 -0.51 -0.78
C ALA A 88 -19.77 -0.44 -2.08
N SER A 89 -20.94 0.21 -2.05
CA SER A 89 -21.79 0.42 -3.23
C SER A 89 -21.26 1.46 -4.22
N ASN A 90 -20.26 2.26 -3.81
CA ASN A 90 -19.74 3.39 -4.58
C ASN A 90 -18.23 3.28 -4.85
N LEU A 91 -17.71 2.05 -4.90
CA LEU A 91 -16.31 1.80 -5.23
C LEU A 91 -16.07 1.85 -6.74
N THR A 92 -14.91 2.36 -7.13
CA THR A 92 -14.42 2.23 -8.51
C THR A 92 -13.72 0.89 -8.66
N ALA A 93 -14.04 0.17 -9.74
CA ALA A 93 -13.38 -1.09 -10.05
C ALA A 93 -11.88 -0.87 -10.30
N VAL A 94 -11.07 -1.72 -9.71
CA VAL A 94 -9.63 -1.77 -9.94
C VAL A 94 -9.37 -2.78 -11.05
N ASN A 95 -8.49 -2.45 -12.00
CA ASN A 95 -8.07 -3.40 -13.03
C ASN A 95 -7.12 -4.41 -12.41
N VAL A 96 -7.58 -5.67 -12.31
CA VAL A 96 -6.83 -6.78 -11.69
C VAL A 96 -6.21 -7.67 -12.75
#